data_AF-A0A5B9PEZ6-F1
#
_entry.id   AF-A0A5B9PEZ6-F1
#
_cell.length_a   1.000
_cell.length_b   1.000
_cell.length_c   1.000
_cell.angle_alpha   90.00
_cell.angle_beta   90.00
_cell.angle_gamma   90.00
#
_symmetry.space_group_name_H-M   'P 1'
#
loop_
_entity.id
_entity.type
_entity.pdbx_description
1 polymer ?
#
loop_
_entity_poly.entity_id
_entity_poly.type
_entity_poly.pdbx_seq_one_letter_code
_entity_poly.pdbx_strand_id
1 'polypeptide(L)'
;MMELLSDSELEESDVVANCNMNRERNLRGSNGYERDLRFDPLAFLRDVEAQHDNAKWLDLCCGTGKALIEAAAEVDKESLSIEIIGVDLVGMFDSNESASLTLVEASLSLWQPPPQCKFDLITCVHGLHYIGDKLQLIERSLAWLSPIGTFAANLDRDNLKLENGDDSELIDGLRHAGFSYSALQKLLRSDGIRNVDFALEYLGADPEAGPNYTGQPAVNSWYRKM
;
A
#
# COMPACT_ATOMS: atom_id res chain seq x y z
N MET A 1 -27.34 -12.56 -7.24
CA MET A 1 -26.06 -12.82 -6.56
C MET A 1 -25.05 -11.93 -7.23
N MET A 2 -24.28 -11.18 -6.45
CA MET A 2 -23.15 -10.42 -6.94
C MET A 2 -22.06 -11.42 -7.35
N GLU A 3 -21.45 -11.25 -8.51
CA GLU A 3 -20.35 -12.09 -8.97
C GLU A 3 -19.05 -11.50 -8.40
N LEU A 4 -18.42 -12.22 -7.48
CA LEU A 4 -17.14 -11.84 -6.91
C LEU A 4 -16.02 -12.36 -7.79
N LEU A 5 -15.07 -11.49 -8.13
CA LEU A 5 -13.90 -11.82 -8.92
C LEU A 5 -12.76 -12.32 -8.03
N SER A 6 -12.01 -13.29 -8.53
CA SER A 6 -10.69 -13.61 -7.99
C SER A 6 -9.70 -12.47 -8.24
N ASP A 7 -8.56 -12.46 -7.54
CA ASP A 7 -7.55 -11.41 -7.72
C ASP A 7 -7.03 -11.37 -9.17
N SER A 8 -6.85 -12.53 -9.82
CA SER A 8 -6.40 -12.58 -11.22
C SER A 8 -7.43 -12.00 -12.19
N GLU A 9 -8.72 -12.29 -12.00
CA GLU A 9 -9.79 -11.71 -12.83
C GLU A 9 -9.95 -10.21 -12.55
N LEU A 10 -9.77 -9.80 -11.30
CA LEU A 10 -9.86 -8.40 -10.90
C LEU A 10 -8.72 -7.57 -11.51
N GLU A 11 -7.50 -8.10 -11.52
CA GLU A 11 -6.32 -7.45 -12.11
C GLU A 11 -6.47 -7.20 -13.63
N GLU A 12 -7.29 -8.00 -14.32
CA GLU A 12 -7.63 -7.81 -15.74
C GLU A 12 -8.83 -6.86 -15.96
N SER A 13 -9.51 -6.43 -14.89
CA SER A 13 -10.71 -5.60 -15.01
C SER A 13 -10.41 -4.15 -15.40
N ASP A 14 -11.34 -3.51 -16.09
CA ASP A 14 -11.30 -2.07 -16.44
C ASP A 14 -11.29 -1.14 -15.22
N VAL A 15 -11.47 -1.65 -13.99
CA VAL A 15 -11.39 -0.86 -12.76
C VAL A 15 -9.95 -0.83 -12.22
N VAL A 16 -9.25 -1.96 -12.27
CA VAL A 16 -7.89 -2.12 -11.71
C VAL A 16 -6.81 -1.93 -12.77
N ALA A 17 -7.00 -2.46 -13.98
CA ALA A 17 -6.10 -2.24 -15.11
C ALA A 17 -6.27 -0.84 -15.76
N ASN A 18 -7.11 0.03 -15.19
CA ASN A 18 -7.43 1.32 -15.79
C ASN A 18 -6.27 2.31 -15.75
N CYS A 19 -6.09 3.05 -16.84
CA CYS A 19 -5.18 4.20 -16.89
C CYS A 19 -5.75 5.49 -16.28
N ASN A 20 -7.04 5.55 -15.91
CA ASN A 20 -7.70 6.73 -15.36
C ASN A 20 -7.41 7.01 -13.87
N MET A 21 -6.63 6.16 -13.22
CA MET A 21 -6.19 6.36 -11.83
C MET A 21 -5.16 7.49 -11.75
N ASN A 22 -5.06 8.14 -10.59
CA ASN A 22 -4.02 9.14 -10.36
C ASN A 22 -2.70 8.43 -10.08
N ARG A 23 -2.00 8.09 -11.15
CA ARG A 23 -0.72 7.36 -11.12
C ARG A 23 0.49 8.28 -10.92
N GLU A 24 0.29 9.60 -11.02
CA GLU A 24 1.33 10.63 -11.04
C GLU A 24 1.35 11.45 -9.75
N ARG A 25 1.34 10.77 -8.61
CA ARG A 25 1.45 11.42 -7.31
C ARG A 25 2.87 11.96 -7.10
N ASN A 26 2.95 13.13 -6.49
CA ASN A 26 4.24 13.73 -6.13
C ASN A 26 4.67 13.22 -4.76
N LEU A 27 5.93 13.42 -4.40
CA LEU A 27 6.43 13.18 -3.05
C LEU A 27 5.84 14.21 -2.06
N ARG A 28 5.82 15.48 -2.47
CA ARG A 28 5.36 16.63 -1.66
C ARG A 28 4.29 17.46 -2.35
N GLY A 29 3.62 18.31 -1.59
CA GLY A 29 2.61 19.26 -2.07
C GLY A 29 1.17 18.74 -2.00
N SER A 30 0.26 19.42 -2.70
CA SER A 30 -1.18 19.17 -2.60
C SER A 30 -1.62 17.78 -3.10
N ASN A 31 -0.85 17.17 -4.01
CA ASN A 31 -0.97 15.79 -4.51
C ASN A 31 0.18 14.90 -3.99
N GLY A 32 0.76 15.28 -2.86
CA GLY A 32 1.98 14.70 -2.30
C GLY A 32 1.71 13.55 -1.33
N TYR A 33 2.60 12.57 -1.30
CA TYR A 33 2.59 11.50 -0.29
C TYR A 33 2.58 12.07 1.14
N GLU A 34 3.33 13.14 1.40
CA GLU A 34 3.38 13.78 2.73
C GLU A 34 1.99 14.14 3.29
N ARG A 35 1.08 14.54 2.39
CA ARG A 35 -0.27 14.97 2.74
C ARG A 35 -1.16 13.79 3.06
N ASP A 36 -1.08 12.73 2.27
CA ASP A 36 -1.91 11.53 2.42
C ASP A 36 -1.45 10.66 3.58
N LEU A 37 -0.13 10.57 3.80
CA LEU A 37 0.50 9.82 4.89
C LEU A 37 0.53 10.61 6.21
N ARG A 38 0.39 11.94 6.15
CA ARG A 38 0.48 12.86 7.30
C ARG A 38 1.88 12.95 7.92
N PHE A 39 2.90 12.51 7.20
CA PHE A 39 4.31 12.71 7.50
C PHE A 39 5.11 12.71 6.19
N ASP A 40 6.26 13.39 6.14
CA ASP A 40 7.17 13.32 5.00
C ASP A 40 7.92 11.97 5.03
N PRO A 41 7.68 11.06 4.06
CA PRO A 41 8.30 9.74 4.06
C PRO A 41 9.82 9.80 3.89
N LEU A 42 10.34 10.77 3.14
CA LEU A 42 11.78 10.90 2.95
C LEU A 42 12.44 11.52 4.19
N ALA A 43 11.79 12.47 4.87
CA ALA A 43 12.28 12.96 6.16
C ALA A 43 12.34 11.83 7.21
N PHE A 44 11.31 10.98 7.26
CA PHE A 44 11.32 9.79 8.11
C PHE A 44 12.50 8.86 7.80
N LEU A 45 12.75 8.57 6.52
CA LEU A 45 13.86 7.69 6.12
C LEU A 45 15.24 8.31 6.40
N ARG A 46 15.38 9.64 6.28
CA ARG A 46 16.60 10.35 6.71
C ARG A 46 16.88 10.13 8.20
N ASP A 47 15.84 10.20 9.04
CA ASP A 47 15.99 9.97 10.47
C ASP A 47 16.38 8.52 10.79
N VAL A 48 15.84 7.55 10.04
CA VAL A 48 16.21 6.13 10.16
C VAL A 48 17.65 5.90 9.71
N GLU A 49 18.02 6.42 8.54
CA GLU A 49 19.36 6.26 7.97
C GLU A 49 20.43 6.87 8.89
N ALA A 50 20.17 8.05 9.45
CA ALA A 50 21.06 8.70 10.41
C ALA A 50 21.25 7.89 11.71
N GLN A 51 20.31 7.00 12.06
CA GLN A 51 20.36 6.16 13.26
C GLN A 51 20.94 4.76 13.00
N HIS A 52 20.83 4.25 11.76
CA HIS A 52 21.08 2.85 11.42
C HIS A 52 21.99 2.64 10.21
N ASP A 53 22.63 3.71 9.72
CA ASP A 53 23.54 3.78 8.57
C ASP A 53 22.91 3.40 7.22
N ASN A 54 21.64 2.99 7.20
CA ASN A 54 20.84 2.75 6.00
C ASN A 54 19.35 2.83 6.34
N ALA A 55 18.53 3.00 5.31
CA ALA A 55 17.08 2.82 5.41
C ALA A 55 16.51 2.19 4.14
N LYS A 56 15.40 1.45 4.27
CA LYS A 56 14.72 0.83 3.13
C LYS A 56 13.25 1.21 3.06
N TRP A 57 12.80 1.60 1.87
CA TRP A 57 11.42 1.95 1.57
C TRP A 57 10.84 1.01 0.51
N LEU A 58 9.71 0.38 0.84
CA LEU A 58 8.84 -0.29 -0.13
C LEU A 58 7.55 0.50 -0.31
N ASP A 59 7.17 0.77 -1.54
CA ASP A 59 5.88 1.37 -1.87
C ASP A 59 5.06 0.44 -2.78
N LEU A 60 3.86 0.14 -2.31
CA LEU A 60 2.93 -0.79 -2.91
C LEU A 60 1.86 0.00 -3.67
N CYS A 61 1.72 -0.30 -4.98
CA CYS A 61 0.93 0.47 -5.94
C CYS A 61 1.54 1.86 -6.21
N CYS A 62 2.80 1.89 -6.65
CA CYS A 62 3.55 3.14 -6.82
C CYS A 62 3.14 3.97 -8.06
N GLY A 63 2.20 3.49 -8.89
CA GLY A 63 1.74 4.20 -10.09
C GLY A 63 2.84 4.29 -11.14
N THR A 64 3.16 5.50 -11.61
CA THR A 64 4.32 5.72 -12.51
C THR A 64 5.65 5.75 -11.76
N GLY A 65 5.63 5.63 -10.42
CA GLY A 65 6.82 5.75 -9.57
C GLY A 65 7.26 7.20 -9.32
N LYS A 66 6.51 8.20 -9.80
CA LYS A 66 6.89 9.62 -9.75
C LYS A 66 7.32 10.11 -8.37
N ALA A 67 6.55 9.83 -7.32
CA ALA A 67 6.91 10.21 -5.95
C ALA A 67 8.24 9.56 -5.49
N LEU A 68 8.49 8.32 -5.90
CA LEU A 68 9.72 7.59 -5.58
C LEU A 68 10.91 8.10 -6.37
N ILE A 69 10.71 8.52 -7.63
CA ILE A 69 11.73 9.14 -8.47
C ILE A 69 12.14 10.50 -7.88
N GLU A 70 11.18 11.30 -7.43
CA GLU A 70 11.44 12.56 -6.71
C GLU A 70 12.25 12.30 -5.42
N ALA A 71 11.91 11.26 -4.67
CA ALA A 71 12.64 10.89 -3.46
C ALA A 71 14.06 10.39 -3.77
N ALA A 72 14.21 9.52 -4.77
CA ALA A 72 15.50 8.97 -5.20
C ALA A 72 16.46 10.07 -5.69
N ALA A 73 15.94 11.09 -6.38
CA ALA A 73 16.73 12.24 -6.77
C ALA A 73 17.29 13.03 -5.57
N GLU A 74 16.54 13.13 -4.47
CA GLU A 74 17.04 13.71 -3.21
C GLU A 74 18.05 12.80 -2.52
N VAL A 75 17.79 11.49 -2.49
CA VAL A 75 18.71 10.47 -1.95
C VAL A 75 20.07 10.54 -2.64
N ASP A 76 20.10 10.57 -3.98
CA ASP A 76 21.33 10.63 -4.76
C ASP A 76 22.07 11.96 -4.52
N LYS A 77 21.34 13.07 -4.55
CA LYS A 77 21.90 14.41 -4.34
C LYS A 77 22.57 14.55 -2.98
N GLU A 78 21.98 13.96 -1.95
CA GLU A 78 22.49 13.99 -0.57
C GLU A 78 23.43 12.81 -0.26
N SER A 79 23.59 11.88 -1.20
CA SER A 79 24.39 10.65 -1.04
C SER A 79 23.94 9.83 0.19
N LEU A 80 22.63 9.74 0.41
CA LEU A 80 22.03 9.00 1.52
C LEU A 80 22.06 7.49 1.24
N SER A 81 22.23 6.67 2.29
CA SER A 81 22.15 5.21 2.15
C SER A 81 20.70 4.71 2.23
N ILE A 82 19.85 5.15 1.30
CA ILE A 82 18.44 4.78 1.26
C ILE A 82 18.16 3.93 0.01
N GLU A 83 17.54 2.77 0.18
CA GLU A 83 17.07 1.90 -0.92
C GLU A 83 15.56 2.02 -1.05
N ILE A 84 15.07 2.27 -2.27
CA ILE A 84 13.65 2.47 -2.56
C ILE A 84 13.20 1.42 -3.59
N ILE A 85 12.10 0.73 -3.28
CA ILE A 85 11.45 -0.24 -4.16
C ILE A 85 10.00 0.19 -4.36
N GLY A 86 9.61 0.43 -5.60
CA GLY A 86 8.22 0.65 -5.98
C GLY A 86 7.68 -0.57 -6.73
N VAL A 87 6.48 -1.02 -6.37
CA VAL A 87 5.80 -2.11 -7.08
C VAL A 87 4.46 -1.61 -7.59
N ASP A 88 4.18 -1.84 -8.86
CA ASP A 88 2.86 -1.55 -9.45
C ASP A 88 2.46 -2.67 -10.41
N LEU A 89 1.16 -2.89 -10.56
CA LEU A 89 0.62 -3.88 -11.49
C LEU A 89 0.91 -3.49 -12.94
N VAL A 90 0.88 -2.19 -13.25
CA VAL A 90 1.05 -1.67 -14.60
C VAL A 90 2.42 -1.02 -14.69
N GLY A 91 3.33 -1.64 -15.45
CA GLY A 91 4.74 -1.24 -15.58
C GLY A 91 4.99 0.05 -16.38
N MET A 92 4.01 0.95 -16.46
CA MET A 92 4.14 2.25 -17.13
C MET A 92 4.86 3.27 -16.23
N PHE A 93 6.09 2.93 -15.84
CA PHE A 93 6.93 3.76 -14.99
C PHE A 93 7.54 4.94 -15.76
N ASP A 94 7.69 6.07 -15.09
CA ASP A 94 8.47 7.19 -15.60
C ASP A 94 9.96 6.83 -15.62
N SER A 95 10.70 7.42 -16.56
CA SER A 95 12.15 7.19 -16.67
C SER A 95 12.90 7.68 -15.44
N ASN A 96 13.80 6.85 -14.92
CA ASN A 96 14.70 7.22 -13.83
C ASN A 96 16.10 6.62 -14.06
N GLU A 97 17.13 7.29 -13.54
CA GLU A 97 18.53 6.85 -13.62
C GLU A 97 19.15 6.57 -12.24
N SER A 98 18.36 6.64 -11.18
CA SER A 98 18.85 6.50 -9.82
C SER A 98 19.19 5.05 -9.50
N ALA A 99 20.37 4.83 -8.94
CA ALA A 99 20.76 3.52 -8.43
C ALA A 99 20.07 3.17 -7.10
N SER A 100 19.48 4.15 -6.42
CA SER A 100 18.75 3.95 -5.16
C SER A 100 17.31 3.48 -5.38
N LEU A 101 16.80 3.50 -6.61
CA LEU A 101 15.40 3.16 -6.94
C LEU A 101 15.28 1.94 -7.86
N THR A 102 14.47 0.98 -7.43
CA THR A 102 14.01 -0.13 -8.27
C THR A 102 12.49 -0.07 -8.45
N LEU A 103 12.01 -0.02 -9.69
CA LEU A 103 10.58 -0.10 -10.02
C LEU A 103 10.28 -1.47 -10.63
N VAL A 104 9.25 -2.14 -10.09
CA VAL A 104 8.91 -3.52 -10.42
C VAL A 104 7.47 -3.59 -10.91
N GLU A 105 7.29 -4.07 -12.13
CA GLU A 105 5.98 -4.47 -12.65
C GLU A 105 5.64 -5.86 -12.11
N ALA A 106 4.67 -5.94 -11.21
CA ALA A 106 4.20 -7.21 -10.67
C ALA A 106 2.81 -7.10 -10.03
N SER A 107 2.09 -8.21 -10.06
CA SER A 107 0.90 -8.40 -9.25
C SER A 107 1.27 -8.51 -7.76
N LEU A 108 0.65 -7.67 -6.92
CA LEU A 108 0.85 -7.71 -5.48
C LEU A 108 0.21 -8.94 -4.80
N SER A 109 -0.75 -9.62 -5.46
CA SER A 109 -1.30 -10.87 -4.95
C SER A 109 -0.23 -11.99 -4.92
N LEU A 110 0.78 -11.93 -5.78
CA LEU A 110 1.87 -12.93 -5.86
C LEU A 110 3.25 -12.38 -5.50
N TRP A 111 3.47 -11.08 -5.63
CA TRP A 111 4.79 -10.48 -5.46
C TRP A 111 5.28 -10.55 -4.01
N GLN A 112 6.54 -10.91 -3.83
CA GLN A 112 7.20 -10.87 -2.55
C GLN A 112 8.60 -10.27 -2.72
N PRO A 113 9.09 -9.52 -1.72
CA PRO A 113 10.47 -9.04 -1.75
C PRO A 113 11.44 -10.22 -1.68
N PRO A 114 12.72 -10.02 -2.04
CA PRO A 114 13.75 -11.03 -1.87
C PRO A 114 13.76 -11.60 -0.43
N PRO A 115 14.04 -12.90 -0.23
CA PRO A 115 14.08 -13.50 1.10
C PRO A 115 15.00 -12.70 2.03
N GLN A 116 14.56 -12.51 3.28
CA GLN A 116 15.26 -11.75 4.33
C GLN A 116 15.34 -10.24 4.11
N CYS A 117 14.83 -9.71 3.00
CA CYS A 117 14.71 -8.25 2.83
C CYS A 117 13.66 -7.71 3.80
N LYS A 118 14.02 -6.66 4.54
CA LYS A 118 13.16 -5.98 5.52
C LYS A 118 13.15 -4.49 5.23
N PHE A 119 12.01 -3.84 5.46
CA PHE A 119 11.80 -2.42 5.17
C PHE A 119 11.53 -1.62 6.43
N ASP A 120 12.10 -0.42 6.49
CA ASP A 120 11.88 0.53 7.57
C ASP A 120 10.65 1.39 7.31
N LEU A 121 10.26 1.52 6.04
CA LEU A 121 9.00 2.11 5.63
C LEU A 121 8.33 1.23 4.57
N ILE A 122 7.06 0.91 4.79
CA ILE A 122 6.18 0.33 3.78
C ILE A 122 4.98 1.25 3.61
N THR A 123 4.74 1.72 2.38
CA THR A 123 3.59 2.56 2.05
C THR A 123 2.66 1.89 1.05
N CYS A 124 1.37 2.23 1.12
CA CYS A 124 0.40 1.94 0.07
C CYS A 124 -0.57 3.12 -0.04
N VAL A 125 -0.17 4.11 -0.84
CA VAL A 125 -0.90 5.39 -0.96
C VAL A 125 -2.00 5.24 -2.01
N HIS A 126 -3.25 5.21 -1.56
CA HIS A 126 -4.47 4.95 -2.37
C HIS A 126 -4.50 3.61 -3.12
N GLY A 127 -3.45 2.79 -3.07
CA GLY A 127 -3.37 1.50 -3.76
C GLY A 127 -4.43 0.48 -3.31
N LEU A 128 -4.74 0.44 -2.01
CA LEU A 128 -5.71 -0.52 -1.47
C LEU A 128 -7.10 -0.41 -2.08
N HIS A 129 -7.48 0.72 -2.71
CA HIS A 129 -8.74 0.85 -3.43
C HIS A 129 -8.90 -0.11 -4.60
N TYR A 130 -7.79 -0.68 -5.08
CA TYR A 130 -7.73 -1.51 -6.30
C TYR A 130 -7.23 -2.92 -6.02
N ILE A 131 -6.95 -3.24 -4.75
CA ILE A 131 -6.53 -4.58 -4.33
C ILE A 131 -7.75 -5.41 -3.98
N GLY A 132 -7.78 -6.63 -4.48
CA GLY A 132 -8.79 -7.63 -4.14
C GLY A 132 -8.68 -8.04 -2.67
N ASP A 133 -7.71 -8.88 -2.29
CA ASP A 133 -7.49 -9.20 -0.87
C ASP A 133 -6.63 -8.15 -0.13
N LYS A 134 -7.28 -7.06 0.30
CA LYS A 134 -6.64 -5.96 1.03
C LYS A 134 -6.02 -6.42 2.36
N LEU A 135 -6.72 -7.26 3.11
CA LEU A 135 -6.28 -7.71 4.43
C LEU A 135 -5.07 -8.64 4.34
N GLN A 136 -5.03 -9.56 3.37
CA GLN A 136 -3.86 -10.39 3.15
C GLN A 136 -2.64 -9.57 2.71
N LEU A 137 -2.81 -8.56 1.85
CA LEU A 137 -1.69 -7.68 1.49
C LEU A 137 -1.16 -6.90 2.71
N ILE A 138 -2.04 -6.39 3.57
CA ILE A 138 -1.68 -5.73 4.82
C ILE A 138 -0.90 -6.69 5.73
N GLU A 139 -1.41 -7.91 5.94
CA GLU A 139 -0.78 -8.93 6.77
C GLU A 139 0.64 -9.26 6.28
N ARG A 140 0.79 -9.55 4.99
CA ARG A 140 2.09 -9.84 4.37
C ARG A 140 3.06 -8.68 4.49
N SER A 141 2.57 -7.45 4.34
CA SER A 141 3.39 -6.24 4.47
C SER A 141 4.04 -6.14 5.86
N LEU A 142 3.32 -6.49 6.92
CA LEU A 142 3.88 -6.50 8.28
C LEU A 142 5.03 -7.51 8.43
N ALA A 143 4.97 -8.65 7.75
CA ALA A 143 6.04 -9.64 7.74
C ALA A 143 7.29 -9.15 6.99
N TRP A 144 7.19 -8.10 6.19
CA TRP A 144 8.33 -7.48 5.50
C TRP A 144 8.92 -6.29 6.25
N LEU A 145 8.31 -5.84 7.34
CA LEU A 145 8.88 -4.75 8.15
C LEU A 145 10.15 -5.17 8.87
N SER A 146 11.08 -4.23 9.03
CA SER A 146 12.15 -4.31 10.02
C SER A 146 11.54 -4.23 11.44
N PRO A 147 12.25 -4.65 12.50
CA PRO A 147 11.72 -4.61 13.87
C PRO A 147 11.22 -3.23 14.32
N ILE A 148 11.73 -2.15 13.71
CA ILE A 148 11.38 -0.76 13.98
C ILE A 148 10.61 -0.10 12.84
N GLY A 149 10.30 -0.84 11.78
CA GLY A 149 9.73 -0.30 10.56
C GLY A 149 8.29 0.16 10.71
N THR A 150 7.83 1.04 9.83
CA THR A 150 6.47 1.56 9.83
C THR A 150 5.73 1.12 8.57
N PHE A 151 4.51 0.62 8.73
CA PHE A 151 3.55 0.47 7.64
C PHE A 151 2.52 1.60 7.68
N ALA A 152 2.25 2.24 6.54
CA ALA A 152 1.25 3.29 6.40
C ALA A 152 0.49 3.17 5.06
N ALA A 153 -0.83 3.06 5.12
CA ALA A 153 -1.66 2.90 3.92
C ALA A 153 -2.96 3.68 4.01
N ASN A 154 -3.44 4.15 2.86
CA ASN A 154 -4.80 4.66 2.79
C ASN A 154 -5.79 3.50 2.71
N LEU A 155 -6.74 3.45 3.64
CA LEU A 155 -7.77 2.42 3.71
C LEU A 155 -9.15 3.06 3.89
N ASP A 156 -10.03 2.80 2.93
CA ASP A 156 -11.44 3.07 3.10
C ASP A 156 -12.17 1.85 3.67
N ARG A 157 -12.67 2.00 4.89
CA ARG A 157 -13.45 0.95 5.55
C ARG A 157 -14.67 0.54 4.75
N ASP A 158 -15.23 1.46 3.96
CA ASP A 158 -16.45 1.20 3.22
C ASP A 158 -16.20 0.19 2.08
N ASN A 159 -14.92 -0.04 1.72
CA ASN A 159 -14.48 -1.06 0.77
C ASN A 159 -14.19 -2.43 1.39
N LEU A 160 -14.46 -2.62 2.68
CA LEU A 160 -14.34 -3.91 3.36
C LEU A 160 -15.72 -4.45 3.66
N LYS A 161 -16.00 -5.67 3.22
CA LYS A 161 -17.32 -6.32 3.32
C LYS A 161 -17.26 -7.63 4.06
N LEU A 162 -18.16 -7.82 5.01
CA LEU A 162 -18.27 -9.06 5.77
C LEU A 162 -19.56 -9.81 5.39
N GLU A 163 -19.41 -11.04 4.93
CA GLU A 163 -20.51 -11.94 4.63
C GLU A 163 -21.28 -12.25 5.93
N ASN A 164 -22.58 -11.93 5.93
CA ASN A 164 -23.49 -12.18 7.04
C ASN A 164 -23.03 -11.55 8.38
N GLY A 165 -22.43 -10.35 8.35
CA GLY A 165 -21.98 -9.66 9.56
C GLY A 165 -21.98 -8.13 9.43
N ASP A 166 -21.37 -7.46 10.41
CA ASP A 166 -21.18 -6.02 10.39
C ASP A 166 -19.77 -5.70 9.85
N ASP A 167 -19.70 -4.93 8.76
CA ASP A 167 -18.45 -4.50 8.13
C ASP A 167 -17.50 -3.80 9.12
N SER A 168 -18.03 -3.15 10.17
CA SER A 168 -17.23 -2.48 11.20
C SER A 168 -16.33 -3.43 12.00
N GLU A 169 -16.69 -4.71 12.07
CA GLU A 169 -15.90 -5.74 12.74
C GLU A 169 -14.52 -5.93 12.09
N LEU A 170 -14.39 -5.67 10.79
CA LEU A 170 -13.13 -5.77 10.06
C LEU A 170 -12.13 -4.68 10.52
N ILE A 171 -12.63 -3.46 10.73
CA ILE A 171 -11.82 -2.36 11.27
C ILE A 171 -11.48 -2.61 12.75
N ASP A 172 -12.42 -3.15 13.51
CA ASP A 172 -12.14 -3.51 14.89
C ASP A 172 -11.11 -4.65 14.96
N GLY A 173 -11.17 -5.63 14.05
CA GLY A 173 -10.13 -6.64 13.88
C GLY A 173 -8.74 -6.04 13.66
N LEU A 174 -8.62 -5.06 12.75
CA LEU A 174 -7.37 -4.31 12.55
C LEU A 174 -6.90 -3.62 13.84
N ARG A 175 -7.80 -2.97 14.58
CA ARG A 175 -7.43 -2.31 15.86
C ARG A 175 -6.96 -3.31 16.90
N HIS A 176 -7.64 -4.45 17.04
CA HIS A 176 -7.23 -5.52 17.95
C HIS A 176 -5.88 -6.13 17.56
N ALA A 177 -5.57 -6.17 16.27
CA ALA A 177 -4.26 -6.54 15.74
C ALA A 177 -3.15 -5.49 15.96
N GLY A 178 -3.47 -4.36 16.61
CA GLY A 178 -2.50 -3.32 16.97
C GLY A 178 -2.30 -2.24 15.90
N PHE A 179 -3.18 -2.16 14.90
CA PHE A 179 -3.18 -1.03 13.97
C PHE A 179 -3.87 0.19 14.58
N SER A 180 -3.34 1.36 14.23
CA SER A 180 -4.07 2.62 14.38
C SER A 180 -4.84 2.90 13.08
N TYR A 181 -6.11 3.28 13.21
CA TYR A 181 -6.96 3.64 12.07
C TYR A 181 -7.70 4.95 12.31
N SER A 182 -7.55 5.89 11.38
CA SER A 182 -8.22 7.18 11.38
C SER A 182 -9.23 7.25 10.24
N ALA A 183 -10.52 7.19 10.56
CA ALA A 183 -11.59 7.28 9.55
C ALA A 183 -11.64 8.64 8.85
N LEU A 184 -11.26 9.72 9.56
CA LEU A 184 -11.20 11.08 9.01
C LEU A 184 -10.08 11.21 7.97
N GLN A 185 -8.94 10.59 8.24
CA GLN A 185 -7.78 10.65 7.35
C GLN A 185 -7.72 9.46 6.38
N LYS A 186 -8.62 8.48 6.54
CA LYS A 186 -8.61 7.20 5.83
C LYS A 186 -7.23 6.54 5.87
N LEU A 187 -6.56 6.62 7.03
CA LEU A 187 -5.17 6.20 7.21
C LEU A 187 -5.10 5.05 8.21
N LEU A 188 -4.47 3.96 7.78
CA LEU A 188 -4.10 2.81 8.58
C LEU A 188 -2.59 2.84 8.81
N ARG A 189 -2.15 2.64 10.05
CA ARG A 189 -0.72 2.60 10.41
C ARG A 189 -0.40 1.54 11.44
N SER A 190 0.77 0.92 11.30
CA SER A 190 1.38 0.05 12.31
C SER A 190 2.88 0.30 12.40
N ASP A 191 3.42 0.34 13.62
CA ASP A 191 4.86 0.42 13.88
C ASP A 191 5.40 -0.91 14.42
N GLY A 192 6.48 -1.41 13.84
CA GLY A 192 7.14 -2.67 14.15
C GLY A 192 6.47 -3.90 13.53
N ILE A 193 7.22 -5.00 13.55
CA ILE A 193 6.76 -6.32 13.09
C ILE A 193 5.62 -6.81 13.99
N ARG A 194 4.58 -7.36 13.36
CA ARG A 194 3.52 -8.10 14.05
C ARG A 194 3.14 -9.33 13.25
N ASN A 195 2.82 -10.40 13.96
CA ASN A 195 2.12 -11.53 13.38
C ASN A 195 0.63 -11.31 13.62
N VAL A 196 -0.11 -11.17 12.53
CA VAL A 196 -1.55 -10.97 12.55
C VAL A 196 -2.17 -12.13 11.79
N ASP A 197 -3.22 -12.71 12.36
CA ASP A 197 -4.10 -13.65 11.67
C ASP A 197 -5.52 -13.16 11.95
N PHE A 198 -6.22 -12.75 10.89
CA PHE A 198 -7.56 -12.21 11.04
C PHE A 198 -8.64 -13.30 11.21
N ALA A 199 -8.31 -14.58 10.99
CA ALA A 199 -9.27 -15.68 10.95
C ALA A 199 -10.46 -15.41 10.00
N LEU A 200 -10.15 -14.84 8.82
CA LEU A 200 -11.11 -14.49 7.78
C LEU A 200 -10.76 -15.19 6.47
N GLU A 201 -11.77 -15.73 5.80
CA GLU A 201 -11.69 -16.26 4.45
C GLU A 201 -12.06 -15.16 3.45
N TYR A 202 -11.16 -14.85 2.52
CA TYR A 202 -11.46 -13.95 1.40
C TYR A 202 -12.31 -14.66 0.36
N LEU A 203 -13.42 -14.03 -0.05
CA LEU A 203 -14.42 -14.58 -0.96
C LEU A 203 -14.27 -14.06 -2.40
N GLY A 204 -13.43 -13.06 -2.62
CA GLY A 204 -13.30 -12.34 -3.87
C GLY A 204 -13.67 -10.86 -3.74
N ALA A 205 -13.53 -10.13 -4.85
CA ALA A 205 -13.77 -8.71 -4.92
C ALA A 205 -14.94 -8.36 -5.84
N ASP A 206 -15.67 -7.33 -5.45
CA ASP A 206 -16.71 -6.71 -6.28
C ASP A 206 -16.13 -5.45 -6.96
N PRO A 207 -15.97 -5.44 -8.29
CA PRO A 207 -15.45 -4.29 -9.03
C PRO A 207 -16.48 -3.17 -9.21
N GLU A 208 -17.76 -3.41 -8.89
CA GLU A 208 -18.86 -2.43 -9.04
C GLU A 208 -19.15 -1.65 -7.75
N ALA A 209 -18.16 -1.57 -6.84
CA ALA A 209 -18.29 -0.90 -5.54
C ALA A 209 -18.65 0.60 -5.62
N GLY A 210 -18.45 1.21 -6.79
CA GLY A 210 -18.61 2.64 -7.00
C GLY A 210 -17.36 3.44 -6.59
N PRO A 211 -17.49 4.78 -6.45
CA PRO A 211 -16.34 5.64 -6.21
C PRO A 211 -15.83 5.55 -4.75
N ASN A 212 -14.51 5.57 -4.58
CA ASN A 212 -13.85 5.83 -3.30
C ASN A 212 -14.01 7.29 -2.86
N TYR A 213 -13.46 7.63 -1.69
CA TYR A 213 -13.48 8.99 -1.16
C TYR A 213 -12.72 10.03 -1.99
N THR A 214 -11.91 9.62 -2.99
CA THR A 214 -11.29 10.53 -3.97
C THR A 214 -12.12 10.69 -5.24
N GLY A 215 -13.27 10.02 -5.34
CA GLY A 215 -14.16 10.06 -6.51
C GLY A 215 -13.76 9.10 -7.64
N GLN A 216 -12.75 8.26 -7.44
CA GLN A 216 -12.29 7.27 -8.43
C GLN A 216 -12.95 5.93 -8.19
N PRO A 217 -13.18 5.09 -9.22
CA PRO A 217 -13.64 3.71 -9.03
C PRO A 217 -12.79 2.95 -8.01
N ALA A 218 -13.40 2.03 -7.28
CA ALA A 218 -12.73 1.17 -6.32
C ALA A 218 -13.37 -0.21 -6.30
N VAL A 219 -12.77 -1.12 -5.54
CA VAL A 219 -13.22 -2.51 -5.39
C VAL A 219 -13.57 -2.80 -3.94
N ASN A 220 -14.67 -3.52 -3.72
CA ASN A 220 -15.04 -4.02 -2.39
C ASN A 220 -14.40 -5.39 -2.18
N SER A 221 -13.69 -5.58 -1.07
CA SER A 221 -13.15 -6.89 -0.67
C SER A 221 -14.16 -7.61 0.23
N TRP A 222 -14.58 -8.82 -0.15
CA TRP A 222 -15.53 -9.61 0.63
C TRP A 222 -14.85 -10.70 1.44
N TYR A 223 -15.26 -10.83 2.70
CA TYR A 223 -14.69 -11.76 3.67
C TYR A 223 -15.79 -12.55 4.37
N ARG A 224 -15.47 -13.76 4.87
CA ARG A 224 -16.30 -14.56 5.79
C ARG A 224 -15.46 -14.94 7.00
N LYS A 225 -16.08 -14.98 8.19
CA LYS A 225 -15.43 -15.52 9.39
C LYS A 225 -15.20 -17.02 9.24
N MET A 226 -14.01 -17.49 9.62
CA MET A 226 -13.70 -18.92 9.74
C MET A 226 -14.25 -19.53 11.03
#